data_AF-A0A2T1EFC0-F1
#
_entry.id   AF-A0A2T1EFC0-F1
#
_cell.length_a   1.000
_cell.length_b   1.000
_cell.length_c   1.000
_cell.angle_alpha   90.00
_cell.angle_beta   90.00
_cell.angle_gamma   90.00
#
_symmetry.space_group_name_H-M   'P 1'
#
loop_
_entity.id
_entity.type
_entity.pdbx_description
1 polymer ?
#
loop_
_entity_poly.entity_id
_entity_poly.type
_entity_poly.pdbx_seq_one_letter_code
_entity_poly.pdbx_strand_id
1 'polypeptide(L)'
;MKKQQNKFSHLTAIERIYLSFPAKFLLDQNLLQGKVLDFGCGFGNDVKLLQQKGFDIAGYDSYYFPEFPEHKFDTVICFYVLNVLFPEEQANVLMEVSHLLKPGGKAYFA
;
A
#
# COMPACT_ATOMS: atom_id res chain seq x y z
N MET A 1 -6.58 26.20 -8.90
CA MET A 1 -5.10 26.07 -8.77
C MET A 1 -4.68 24.83 -9.56
N LYS A 2 -3.55 24.85 -10.27
CA LYS A 2 -3.06 23.63 -10.95
C LYS A 2 -2.56 22.68 -9.86
N LYS A 3 -3.20 21.52 -9.73
CA LYS A 3 -2.74 20.46 -8.82
C LYS A 3 -1.34 20.04 -9.27
N GLN A 4 -0.36 20.19 -8.39
CA GLN A 4 0.99 19.74 -8.66
C GLN A 4 1.02 18.23 -8.44
N GLN A 5 1.47 17.48 -9.45
CA GLN A 5 1.50 16.01 -9.43
C GLN A 5 2.91 15.53 -9.71
N ASN A 6 3.41 14.55 -8.94
CA ASN A 6 4.67 13.91 -9.27
C ASN A 6 4.46 12.88 -10.39
N LYS A 7 4.80 13.26 -11.63
CA LYS A 7 4.69 12.38 -12.81
C LYS A 7 5.67 11.21 -12.82
N PHE A 8 6.68 11.23 -11.97
CA PHE A 8 7.78 10.26 -11.97
C PHE A 8 7.77 9.34 -10.73
N SER A 9 6.70 9.38 -9.91
CA SER A 9 6.59 8.56 -8.72
C SER A 9 6.77 7.05 -9.00
N HIS A 10 6.23 6.56 -10.13
CA HIS A 10 6.39 5.16 -10.56
C HIS A 10 7.86 4.73 -10.73
N LEU A 11 8.77 5.64 -11.05
CA LEU A 11 10.21 5.34 -11.20
C LEU A 11 10.91 5.08 -9.86
N THR A 12 10.24 5.33 -8.73
CA THR A 12 10.79 5.10 -7.39
C THR A 12 10.53 3.69 -6.86
N ALA A 13 9.72 2.90 -7.57
CA ALA A 13 9.42 1.52 -7.20
C ALA A 13 10.70 0.66 -7.27
N ILE A 14 11.02 0.00 -6.15
CA ILE A 14 12.22 -0.85 -6.04
C ILE A 14 11.81 -2.32 -6.17
N GLU A 15 12.36 -2.99 -7.17
CA GLU A 15 12.25 -4.45 -7.32
C GLU A 15 13.09 -5.16 -6.25
N ARG A 16 12.50 -6.15 -5.59
CA ARG A 16 13.13 -6.85 -4.46
C ARG A 16 12.65 -8.30 -4.41
N ILE A 17 13.52 -9.20 -3.97
CA ILE A 17 13.21 -10.63 -3.82
C ILE A 17 12.83 -11.02 -2.38
N TYR A 18 12.78 -10.05 -1.48
CA TYR A 18 12.48 -10.20 -0.06
C TYR A 18 11.46 -9.15 0.39
N LEU A 19 10.78 -9.40 1.51
CA LEU A 19 9.81 -8.46 2.07
C LEU A 19 10.46 -7.11 2.37
N SER A 20 9.75 -6.02 2.08
CA SER A 20 10.17 -4.70 2.54
C SER A 20 10.38 -4.68 4.05
N PHE A 21 11.25 -3.78 4.51
CA PHE A 21 11.53 -3.65 5.94
C PHE A 21 10.25 -3.44 6.78
N PRO A 22 9.31 -2.54 6.38
CA PRO A 22 8.06 -2.36 7.10
C PRO A 22 7.16 -3.60 7.04
N ALA A 23 7.04 -4.26 5.88
CA ALA A 23 6.24 -5.48 5.75
C ALA A 23 6.79 -6.61 6.64
N LYS A 24 8.12 -6.77 6.69
CA LYS A 24 8.80 -7.73 7.56
C LYS A 24 8.55 -7.42 9.03
N PHE A 25 8.64 -6.15 9.43
CA PHE A 25 8.35 -5.73 10.79
C PHE A 25 6.89 -6.04 11.20
N LEU A 26 5.91 -5.66 10.37
CA LEU A 26 4.50 -5.95 10.68
C LEU A 26 4.19 -7.44 10.71
N LEU A 27 4.81 -8.23 9.83
CA LEU A 27 4.71 -9.68 9.85
C LEU A 27 5.21 -10.25 11.19
N ASP A 28 6.40 -9.83 11.62
CA ASP A 28 7.03 -10.32 12.85
C ASP A 28 6.26 -9.89 14.11
N GLN A 29 5.55 -8.75 14.06
CA GLN A 29 4.67 -8.27 15.12
C GLN A 29 3.23 -8.82 15.04
N ASN A 30 2.93 -9.69 14.07
CA ASN A 30 1.58 -10.20 13.81
C ASN A 30 0.53 -9.07 13.66
N LEU A 31 0.88 -8.01 12.93
CA LEU A 31 0.02 -6.83 12.73
C LEU A 31 -0.74 -6.85 11.40
N LEU A 32 -0.39 -7.76 10.49
CA LEU A 32 -1.11 -8.02 9.25
C LEU A 32 -2.32 -8.92 9.57
N GLN A 33 -3.48 -8.32 9.82
CA GLN A 33 -4.68 -9.05 10.28
C GLN A 33 -5.81 -8.98 9.25
N GLY A 34 -6.54 -10.07 9.12
CA GLY A 34 -7.70 -10.18 8.21
C GLY A 34 -7.32 -10.01 6.74
N LYS A 35 -8.21 -9.37 5.97
CA LYS A 35 -7.97 -9.04 4.58
C LYS A 35 -7.08 -7.81 4.49
N VAL A 36 -5.94 -7.94 3.83
CA VAL A 36 -4.88 -6.92 3.73
C VAL A 36 -4.87 -6.28 2.34
N LEU A 37 -4.62 -4.97 2.27
CA LEU A 37 -4.28 -4.27 1.04
C LEU A 37 -2.88 -3.69 1.14
N ASP A 38 -2.05 -3.96 0.14
CA ASP A 38 -0.81 -3.23 -0.13
C ASP A 38 -1.08 -2.06 -1.09
N PHE A 39 -1.20 -0.86 -0.53
CA PHE A 39 -1.50 0.37 -1.25
C PHE A 39 -0.19 1.02 -1.73
N GLY A 40 -0.05 1.16 -3.04
CA GLY A 40 1.21 1.53 -3.69
C GLY A 40 2.20 0.38 -3.76
N CYS A 41 1.74 -0.81 -4.13
CA CYS A 41 2.54 -2.04 -4.09
C CYS A 41 3.69 -2.08 -5.12
N GLY A 42 3.78 -1.11 -6.03
CA GLY A 42 4.81 -1.05 -7.06
C GLY A 42 4.78 -2.30 -7.93
N PHE A 43 5.86 -3.10 -7.92
CA PHE A 43 5.94 -4.38 -8.63
C PHE A 43 5.24 -5.56 -7.92
N GLY A 44 4.62 -5.35 -6.75
CA GLY A 44 3.82 -6.36 -6.05
C GLY A 44 4.62 -7.45 -5.32
N ASN A 45 5.90 -7.21 -5.02
CA ASN A 45 6.77 -8.22 -4.38
C ASN A 45 6.32 -8.57 -2.95
N ASP A 46 5.90 -7.57 -2.15
CA ASP A 46 5.40 -7.83 -0.79
C ASP A 46 4.10 -8.63 -0.83
N VAL A 47 3.17 -8.27 -1.71
CA VAL A 47 1.93 -9.02 -1.98
C VAL A 47 2.24 -10.48 -2.30
N LYS A 48 3.12 -10.74 -3.30
CA LYS A 48 3.50 -12.09 -3.71
C LYS A 48 4.08 -12.91 -2.56
N LEU A 49 5.01 -12.34 -1.80
CA LEU A 49 5.69 -13.04 -0.70
C LEU A 49 4.75 -13.29 0.49
N LEU A 50 3.84 -12.38 0.79
CA LEU A 50 2.83 -12.55 1.85
C LEU A 50 1.75 -13.56 1.45
N GLN A 51 1.32 -13.58 0.18
CA GLN A 51 0.41 -14.63 -0.33
C GLN A 51 1.04 -16.02 -0.19
N GLN A 52 2.33 -16.19 -0.52
CA GLN A 52 3.06 -17.44 -0.33
C GLN A 52 3.12 -17.90 1.14
N LYS A 53 2.97 -16.96 2.08
CA LYS A 53 2.91 -17.23 3.53
C LYS A 53 1.47 -17.45 4.04
N GLY A 54 0.48 -17.44 3.16
CA GLY A 54 -0.93 -17.71 3.49
C GLY A 54 -1.75 -16.49 3.91
N PHE A 55 -1.26 -15.27 3.68
CA PHE A 55 -2.03 -14.06 3.95
C PHE A 55 -3.06 -13.78 2.84
N ASP A 56 -4.27 -13.38 3.23
CA ASP A 56 -5.27 -12.81 2.33
C ASP A 56 -4.89 -11.35 2.04
N ILE A 57 -4.08 -11.14 1.01
CA ILE A 57 -3.57 -9.82 0.62
C ILE A 57 -3.77 -9.55 -0.86
N ALA A 58 -4.21 -8.32 -1.16
CA ALA A 58 -4.29 -7.75 -2.50
C ALA A 58 -3.32 -6.57 -2.64
N GLY A 59 -2.98 -6.20 -3.87
CA GLY A 59 -2.16 -5.03 -4.19
C GLY A 59 -2.91 -4.03 -5.04
N TYR A 60 -2.63 -2.75 -4.81
CA TYR A 60 -3.03 -1.65 -5.68
C TYR A 60 -1.83 -0.74 -5.93
N ASP A 61 -1.64 -0.29 -7.17
CA ASP A 61 -0.65 0.71 -7.53
C ASP A 61 -1.16 1.52 -8.72
N SER A 62 -1.17 2.84 -8.61
CA SER A 62 -1.78 3.70 -9.63
C SER A 62 -1.13 3.59 -11.02
N TYR A 63 0.08 3.02 -11.12
CA TYR A 63 0.77 2.79 -12.38
C TYR A 63 0.81 1.30 -12.76
N TYR A 64 1.29 0.43 -11.87
CA TYR A 64 1.55 -0.98 -12.18
C TYR A 64 0.31 -1.88 -12.03
N PHE A 65 -0.61 -1.51 -11.14
CA PHE A 65 -1.82 -2.25 -10.82
C PHE A 65 -3.02 -1.29 -10.67
N PRO A 66 -3.44 -0.62 -11.77
CA PRO A 66 -4.27 0.58 -11.72
C PRO A 66 -5.76 0.32 -11.43
N GLU A 67 -6.14 -0.94 -11.19
CA GLU A 67 -7.50 -1.31 -10.82
C GLU A 67 -7.74 -0.96 -9.34
N PHE A 68 -8.54 0.07 -9.10
CA PHE A 68 -8.82 0.52 -7.75
C PHE A 68 -9.69 -0.50 -7.00
N PRO A 69 -9.34 -0.90 -5.75
CA PRO A 69 -10.09 -1.91 -5.02
C PRO A 69 -11.54 -1.51 -4.70
N GLU A 70 -12.50 -2.41 -4.92
CA GLU A 70 -13.92 -2.18 -4.61
C GLU A 70 -14.33 -2.62 -3.19
N HIS A 71 -13.49 -3.39 -2.51
CA HIS A 71 -13.80 -3.97 -1.20
C HIS A 71 -13.05 -3.27 -0.07
N LYS A 72 -13.58 -3.36 1.14
CA LYS A 72 -12.93 -2.86 2.36
C LYS A 72 -12.00 -3.90 2.99
N PHE A 73 -10.96 -3.42 3.65
CA PHE A 73 -9.86 -4.21 4.22
C PHE A 73 -9.80 -4.05 5.75
N ASP A 74 -9.33 -5.10 6.42
CA ASP A 74 -9.06 -5.09 7.86
C ASP A 74 -7.73 -4.39 8.16
N THR A 75 -6.74 -4.60 7.27
CA THR A 75 -5.44 -3.93 7.32
C THR A 75 -5.10 -3.29 5.98
N VAL A 76 -4.63 -2.05 5.97
CA VAL A 76 -4.04 -1.41 4.79
C VAL A 76 -2.59 -1.05 5.12
N ILE A 77 -1.65 -1.46 4.27
CA ILE A 77 -0.25 -1.01 4.35
C ILE A 77 0.01 -0.04 3.21
N CYS A 78 0.75 1.04 3.49
CA CYS A 78 1.08 2.09 2.54
C CYS A 78 2.54 2.49 2.75
N PHE A 79 3.45 1.80 2.07
CA PHE A 79 4.89 1.89 2.31
C PHE A 79 5.60 2.58 1.16
N TYR A 80 6.42 3.57 1.47
CA TYR A 80 7.22 4.35 0.52
C TYR A 80 6.40 5.08 -0.55
N VAL A 81 5.12 5.36 -0.26
CA VAL A 81 4.20 6.08 -1.14
C VAL A 81 4.21 7.57 -0.83
N LEU A 82 3.93 7.94 0.42
CA LEU A 82 3.69 9.35 0.79
C LEU A 82 4.94 10.22 0.60
N ASN A 83 6.14 9.67 0.81
CA ASN A 83 7.42 10.39 0.72
C ASN A 83 7.78 10.84 -0.70
N VAL A 84 7.12 10.29 -1.75
CA VAL A 84 7.35 10.67 -3.15
C VAL A 84 6.25 11.55 -3.72
N LEU A 85 5.27 11.96 -2.91
CA LEU A 85 4.09 12.72 -3.33
C LEU A 85 4.10 14.15 -2.81
N PHE A 86 3.49 15.08 -3.54
CA PHE A 86 3.23 16.43 -3.04
C PHE A 86 2.13 16.43 -1.95
N PRO A 87 2.07 17.46 -1.08
CA PRO A 87 1.11 17.48 0.04
C PRO A 87 -0.36 17.27 -0.35
N GLU A 88 -0.79 17.79 -1.51
CA GLU A 88 -2.16 17.59 -1.99
C GLU A 88 -2.42 16.13 -2.41
N GLU A 89 -1.42 15.47 -3.02
CA GLU A 89 -1.50 14.05 -3.38
C GLU A 89 -1.51 13.16 -2.13
N GLN A 90 -0.68 13.50 -1.13
CA GLN A 90 -0.67 12.77 0.15
C GLN A 90 -2.04 12.80 0.84
N ALA A 91 -2.72 13.95 0.84
CA ALA A 91 -4.06 14.07 1.39
C ALA A 91 -5.08 13.16 0.68
N ASN A 92 -5.00 13.06 -0.66
CA ASN A 92 -5.87 12.16 -1.42
C ASN A 92 -5.60 10.69 -1.06
N VAL A 93 -4.33 10.28 -0.99
CA VAL A 93 -3.94 8.92 -0.60
C VAL A 93 -4.45 8.58 0.80
N LEU A 94 -4.31 9.49 1.76
CA LEU A 94 -4.82 9.27 3.12
C LEU A 94 -6.35 9.10 3.15
N MET A 95 -7.08 9.87 2.32
CA MET A 95 -8.53 9.72 2.17
C MET A 95 -8.92 8.40 1.50
N GLU A 96 -8.21 7.98 0.46
CA GLU A 96 -8.43 6.70 -0.23
C GLU A 96 -8.18 5.52 0.71
N VAL A 97 -7.04 5.51 1.43
CA VAL A 97 -6.73 4.50 2.45
C VAL A 97 -7.83 4.44 3.52
N SER A 98 -8.28 5.60 4.02
CA SER A 98 -9.38 5.68 4.99
C SER A 98 -10.69 5.10 4.45
N HIS A 99 -11.02 5.39 3.19
CA HIS A 99 -12.22 4.86 2.52
C HIS A 99 -12.18 3.33 2.38
N LEU A 100 -11.01 2.78 2.11
CA LEU A 100 -10.77 1.34 1.93
C LEU A 100 -10.72 0.56 3.24
N LEU A 101 -10.65 1.21 4.40
CA LEU A 101 -10.71 0.51 5.69
C LEU A 101 -12.15 0.09 6.05
N LYS A 102 -12.27 -1.08 6.67
CA LYS A 102 -13.45 -1.46 7.46
C LYS A 102 -13.51 -0.64 8.75
N PRO A 103 -14.69 -0.48 9.38
CA PRO A 103 -14.78 0.10 10.72
C PRO A 103 -13.86 -0.64 11.70
N GLY A 104 -12.96 0.09 12.38
CA GLY A 104 -11.97 -0.48 13.28
C GLY A 104 -10.74 -1.11 12.62
N GLY A 105 -10.65 -1.09 11.28
CA GLY A 105 -9.47 -1.50 10.54
C GLY A 105 -8.27 -0.59 10.82
N LYS A 106 -7.07 -1.09 10.51
CA LYS A 106 -5.81 -0.39 10.78
C LYS A 106 -5.05 -0.08 9.50
N ALA A 107 -4.50 1.13 9.41
CA ALA A 107 -3.54 1.48 8.37
C ALA A 107 -2.14 1.65 8.97
N TYR A 108 -1.13 1.20 8.24
CA TYR A 108 0.27 1.36 8.59
C TYR A 108 0.99 2.10 7.46
N PHE A 109 1.71 3.16 7.82
CA PHE A 109 2.47 4.00 6.89
C PHE A 109 3.95 3.91 7.24
N ALA A 110 4.81 3.87 6.23
CA ALA A 110 6.26 3.86 6.38
C ALA A 110 6.95 4.48 5.16
#